data_AF-A0A7K4H5L6-F1
#
_entry.id   AF-A0A7K4H5L6-F1
#
_cell.length_a   1.000
_cell.length_b   1.000
_cell.length_c   1.000
_cell.angle_alpha   90.00
_cell.angle_beta   90.00
_cell.angle_gamma   90.00
#
_symmetry.space_group_name_H-M   'P 1'
#
loop_
_entity.id
_entity.type
_entity.pdbx_description
1 polymer ?
#
loop_
_entity_poly.entity_id
_entity_poly.type
_entity_poly.pdbx_seq_one_letter_code
_entity_poly.pdbx_strand_id
1 'polypeptide(L)' 'MKYRFHPLAVEELTDSIDYYEDKSLGLGFEFSKEIYSTIQRILQFPKAWSKISQNCRRCIT' A
#
# COMPACT_ATOMS: atom_id res chain seq x y z
N MET A 1 1.86 16.47 0.36
CA MET A 1 2.26 15.82 -0.92
C MET A 1 1.09 14.97 -1.40
N LYS A 2 0.77 14.93 -2.69
CA LYS A 2 -0.37 14.16 -3.23
C LYS A 2 0.10 12.82 -3.78
N TYR A 3 -0.73 11.78 -3.72
CA TYR A 3 -0.50 10.49 -4.37
C TYR A 3 -1.70 10.10 -5.22
N ARG A 4 -1.49 9.15 -6.14
CA ARG A 4 -2.55 8.49 -6.91
C ARG A 4 -2.14 7.04 -7.08
N PHE A 5 -3.12 6.14 -7.04
CA PHE A 5 -2.91 4.76 -7.44
C PHE A 5 -2.91 4.64 -8.97
N HIS A 6 -2.10 3.72 -9.48
CA HIS A 6 -2.32 3.17 -10.82
C HIS A 6 -3.61 2.33 -10.80
N PRO A 7 -4.42 2.29 -11.88
CA PRO A 7 -5.66 1.50 -11.90
C PRO A 7 -5.46 0.04 -11.47
N LEU A 8 -4.45 -0.64 -12.02
CA LEU A 8 -4.11 -2.00 -11.63
C LEU A 8 -3.74 -2.15 -10.14
N ALA A 9 -3.15 -1.12 -9.52
CA ALA A 9 -2.86 -1.16 -8.09
C ALA A 9 -4.11 -1.00 -7.22
N VAL A 10 -5.18 -0.39 -7.76
CA VAL A 10 -6.49 -0.36 -7.08
C VAL A 10 -7.11 -1.75 -7.12
N GLU A 11 -7.09 -2.41 -8.28
CA GLU A 11 -7.57 -3.78 -8.44
C GLU A 11 -6.81 -4.75 -7.50
N GLU A 12 -5.47 -4.73 -7.51
CA GLU A 12 -4.66 -5.56 -6.61
C GLU A 12 -4.94 -5.31 -5.12
N LEU A 13 -5.18 -4.05 -4.73
CA LEU A 13 -5.52 -3.70 -3.34
C LEU A 13 -6.89 -4.25 -2.95
N THR A 14 -7.89 -4.09 -3.82
CA THR A 14 -9.24 -4.61 -3.57
C THR A 14 -9.23 -6.13 -3.45
N ASP A 15 -8.59 -6.83 -4.39
CA ASP A 15 -8.48 -8.29 -4.36
C ASP A 15 -7.80 -8.79 -3.07
N SER A 16 -6.76 -8.07 -2.62
CA SER A 16 -6.06 -8.40 -1.38
C SER A 16 -6.93 -8.18 -0.14
N ILE A 17 -7.71 -7.09 -0.10
CA ILE A 17 -8.65 -6.82 0.99
C ILE A 17 -9.69 -7.94 1.08
N ASP A 18 -10.31 -8.29 -0.05
CA ASP A 18 -11.33 -9.34 -0.13
C ASP A 18 -10.74 -10.70 0.29
N TYR A 19 -9.53 -11.02 -0.16
CA TYR A 19 -8.83 -12.24 0.24
C TYR A 19 -8.63 -12.31 1.75
N TYR A 20 -8.17 -11.23 2.39
CA TYR A 20 -7.90 -11.24 3.83
C TYR A 20 -9.17 -11.24 4.66
N GLU A 21 -10.22 -10.55 4.22
CA GLU A 21 -11.53 -10.56 4.89
C GLU A 21 -12.16 -11.97 4.89
N ASP A 22 -11.98 -12.73 3.80
CA ASP A 22 -12.39 -14.15 3.72
C ASP A 22 -11.64 -15.04 4.73
N LYS A 23 -10.39 -14.70 5.08
CA LYS A 23 -9.62 -15.49 6.08
C LYS A 23 -10.04 -15.23 7.51
N SER A 24 -10.46 -14.01 7.83
CA SER A 24 -10.99 -13.66 9.14
C SER A 24 -11.73 -12.35 9.05
N LEU A 25 -12.91 -12.30 9.67
CA LEU A 25 -13.69 -11.07 9.79
C LEU A 25 -12.82 -9.93 10.35
N GLY A 26 -12.80 -8.81 9.66
CA GLY A 26 -12.04 -7.60 9.99
C GLY A 26 -10.57 -7.59 9.55
N LEU A 27 -10.03 -8.69 9.04
CA LEU A 27 -8.62 -8.74 8.62
C LEU A 27 -8.37 -7.96 7.33
N GLY A 28 -9.33 -7.91 6.40
CA GLY A 28 -9.23 -7.09 5.20
C GLY A 28 -9.21 -5.59 5.54
N PHE A 29 -10.00 -5.19 6.54
CA PHE A 29 -9.98 -3.83 7.06
C PHE A 29 -8.61 -3.46 7.66
N GLU A 30 -8.05 -4.27 8.57
CA GLU A 30 -6.74 -3.99 9.17
C GLU A 30 -5.62 -4.00 8.12
N PHE A 31 -5.68 -4.89 7.13
CA PHE A 31 -4.75 -4.86 5.98
C PHE A 31 -4.83 -3.53 5.22
N SER A 32 -6.03 -3.08 4.86
CA SER A 32 -6.22 -1.82 4.14
C SER A 32 -5.67 -0.63 4.90
N LYS A 33 -5.93 -0.57 6.21
CA LYS A 33 -5.48 0.49 7.11
C LYS A 33 -3.96 0.56 7.17
N GLU A 34 -3.28 -0.58 7.14
CA GLU A 34 -1.83 -0.60 7.17
C GLU A 34 -1.21 -0.17 5.83
N ILE A 35 -1.85 -0.50 4.70
CA ILE A 35 -1.47 0.07 3.39
C ILE A 35 -1.60 1.60 3.37
N TYR A 36 -2.72 2.15 3.84
CA TYR A 36 -2.91 3.61 3.88
C TYR A 36 -1.93 4.31 4.85
N SER A 37 -1.65 3.70 6.00
CA SER A 37 -0.67 4.20 6.96
C SER A 37 0.75 4.19 6.38
N THR A 38 1.09 3.15 5.62
CA THR A 38 2.34 3.07 4.85
C THR A 38 2.46 4.18 3.82
N ILE A 39 1.39 4.49 3.09
CA ILE A 39 1.36 5.62 2.14
C ILE A 39 1.60 6.94 2.86
N GLN A 40 1.00 7.16 4.04
CA GLN A 40 1.27 8.37 4.83
C GLN A 40 2.76 8.48 5.21
N ARG A 41 3.38 7.37 5.64
CA ARG A 41 4.83 7.32 5.92
C ARG A 41 5.67 7.65 4.68
N ILE A 42 5.32 7.12 3.50
CA ILE A 42 5.98 7.44 2.22
C ILE A 42 5.88 8.93 1.91
N LEU A 43 4.70 9.53 2.08
CA LEU A 43 4.48 10.96 1.81
C LEU A 43 5.27 11.86 2.78
N GLN A 44 5.40 11.45 4.04
CA GLN A 44 6.16 12.18 5.04
C GLN A 44 7.66 12.12 4.78
N PHE A 45 8.18 10.99 4.28
CA PHE A 45 9.62 10.76 4.14
C PHE A 45 10.03 10.21 2.77
N PRO A 46 9.69 10.81 1.61
CA PRO A 46 9.75 10.17 0.28
C PRO A 46 11.11 9.61 -0.19
N LYS A 47 12.21 9.85 0.54
CA LYS A 47 13.56 9.40 0.23
C LYS A 47 14.10 8.25 1.10
N ALA A 48 13.47 7.87 2.21
CA ALA A 48 13.99 6.81 3.10
C ALA A 48 13.89 5.35 2.56
N TRP A 49 13.21 5.15 1.43
CA TRP A 49 12.92 3.83 0.85
C TRP A 49 13.99 3.46 -0.18
N SER A 50 14.45 2.21 -0.19
CA SER A 50 15.48 1.75 -1.12
C SER A 50 15.07 1.96 -2.58
N LYS A 51 15.95 2.58 -3.38
CA LYS A 51 15.74 2.69 -4.83
C LYS A 51 15.93 1.32 -5.47
N ILE A 52 15.03 0.98 -6.39
CA ILE A 52 15.15 -0.21 -7.24
C ILE A 52 15.36 0.16 -8.72
N SER A 53 15.11 1.42 -9.08
CA SER A 53 15.43 1.99 -10.39
C SER A 53 15.60 3.52 -10.27
N GLN A 54 15.78 4.22 -11.39
CA GLN A 54 15.86 5.68 -11.42
C GLN A 54 14.62 6.35 -10.81
N ASN A 55 13.43 5.80 -11.10
CA ASN A 55 12.15 6.42 -10.75
C ASN A 55 11.33 5.59 -9.73
N CYS A 56 11.81 4.43 -9.31
CA CYS A 56 11.08 3.54 -8.40
C CYS A 56 11.83 3.31 -7.09
N ARG A 57 11.06 3.29 -5.99
CA ARG A 57 11.52 2.90 -4.65
C ARG A 57 10.62 1.79 -4.12
N ARG A 58 11.18 0.89 -3.32
CA ARG A 58 10.45 -0.20 -2.69
C ARG A 58 10.22 0.09 -1.22
N CYS A 59 8.95 0.06 -0.80
CA CYS A 59 8.54 -0.01 0.60
C CYS A 59 8.30 -1.45 0.97
N ILE A 60 8.78 -1.87 2.13
CA ILE A 60 8.39 -3.14 2.74
C ILE A 60 7.78 -2.77 4.10
N THR A 61 6.58 -3.28 4.37
CA THR A 61 5.83 -3.14 5.61
C THR A 61 5.46 -4.53 6.09
#